data_AF-A0A4Y5Z5G2-F1
#
_entry.id   AF-A0A4Y5Z5G2-F1
#
_cell.length_a   1.000
_cell.length_b   1.000
_cell.length_c   1.000
_cell.angle_alpha   90.00
_cell.angle_beta   90.00
_cell.angle_gamma   90.00
#
_symmetry.space_group_name_H-M   'P 1'
#
loop_
_entity.id
_entity.type
_entity.pdbx_description
1 polymer ?
#
loop_
_entity_poly.entity_id
_entity_poly.type
_entity_poly.pdbx_seq_one_letter_code
_entity_poly.pdbx_strand_id
1 'polypeptide(L)'
;MALKGLDMREPTNPLTRAISGSGALCYAILRALEFHACWLPRAVSTELKITLGQRTGTLGWALSLAHLRFSELTADTRLLAPIGLEEAFVRRVNVDGDLAIQAASDQIIGLLGTFIAQSRERRLMDYLEKVLNGPSDALEMTLAAHFPEPSSPYSLALSGPTVTYAHSLPIPVTVDSPRRAHELEPRRGDEPPWASLIGTPEGRAQILHDVFADIELSAMEVCAASIVRFRDLPMAFKVDMARQCWDEARHAQACLLRCKELGLPAVGFRYSLKVWDRWMAGRDAIECLCIEQLVQEGNALDSVQSLARSFHAAGDVRSAALLAMFGRDEELHTAIGNKWVTMAAESSDRAYETRVRDAAERIGLTVPGHAPVALEARRRGGFPEPFLRKITSAERSSETPYLPQARS
;
A
#
# COMPACT_ATOMS: atom_id res chain seq x y z
N MET A 1 -8.90 38.64 9.61
CA MET A 1 -8.12 39.68 8.91
C MET A 1 -8.27 39.40 7.42
N ALA A 2 -9.01 40.24 6.70
CA ALA A 2 -9.49 39.94 5.35
C ALA A 2 -8.35 40.02 4.31
N LEU A 3 -8.16 38.95 3.54
CA LEU A 3 -7.30 38.88 2.36
C LEU A 3 -7.87 39.74 1.23
N LYS A 4 -7.86 41.07 1.40
CA LYS A 4 -8.15 42.04 0.33
C LYS A 4 -6.84 42.73 -0.04
N GLY A 5 -6.28 42.38 -1.20
CA GLY A 5 -5.19 43.16 -1.81
C GLY A 5 -4.06 42.38 -2.50
N LEU A 6 -4.04 41.05 -2.47
CA LEU A 6 -3.05 40.28 -3.21
C LEU A 6 -3.58 40.00 -4.63
N ASP A 7 -2.98 40.63 -5.64
CA ASP A 7 -3.17 40.21 -7.03
C ASP A 7 -2.56 38.82 -7.20
N MET A 8 -3.43 37.83 -7.37
CA MET A 8 -3.05 36.41 -7.50
C MET A 8 -2.37 36.12 -8.85
N ARG A 9 -2.33 37.09 -9.78
CA ARG A 9 -1.80 36.94 -11.14
C ARG A 9 -0.33 37.32 -11.26
N GLU A 10 0.27 37.98 -10.27
CA GLU A 10 1.69 38.33 -10.30
C GLU A 10 2.59 37.17 -9.83
N PRO A 11 3.52 36.66 -10.66
CA PRO A 11 4.44 35.59 -10.30
C PRO A 11 5.44 35.95 -9.17
N THR A 12 5.47 37.21 -8.74
CA THR A 12 6.24 37.72 -7.61
C THR A 12 5.49 37.61 -6.27
N ASN A 13 4.20 37.30 -6.27
CA ASN A 13 3.41 37.14 -5.04
C ASN A 13 3.91 35.91 -4.23
N PRO A 14 4.29 36.08 -2.94
CA PRO A 14 4.78 34.98 -2.10
C PRO A 14 3.78 33.82 -1.95
N LEU A 15 2.48 34.10 -1.85
CA LEU A 15 1.44 33.06 -1.74
C LEU A 15 1.31 32.28 -3.06
N THR A 16 1.33 32.97 -4.20
CA THR A 16 1.32 32.34 -5.52
C THR A 16 2.54 31.44 -5.71
N ARG A 17 3.74 31.90 -5.33
CA ARG A 17 4.97 31.09 -5.37
C ARG A 17 4.90 29.87 -4.43
N ALA A 18 4.34 30.02 -3.24
CA ALA A 18 4.16 28.92 -2.29
C ALA A 18 3.19 27.85 -2.82
N ILE A 19 2.05 28.25 -3.39
CA ILE A 19 1.08 27.34 -4.01
C ILE A 19 1.72 26.57 -5.18
N SER A 20 2.44 27.26 -6.07
CA SER A 20 3.12 26.61 -7.20
C SER A 20 4.24 25.66 -6.75
N GLY A 21 5.01 26.04 -5.73
CA GLY A 21 6.05 25.20 -5.14
C GLY A 21 5.49 23.94 -4.51
N SER A 22 4.44 24.04 -3.69
CA SER A 22 3.76 22.89 -3.11
C SER A 22 3.10 21.99 -4.16
N GLY A 23 2.53 22.56 -5.23
CA GLY A 23 2.00 21.78 -6.36
C GLY A 23 3.09 21.01 -7.09
N ALA A 24 4.23 21.64 -7.35
CA ALA A 24 5.39 21.01 -8.00
C ALA A 24 5.96 19.87 -7.14
N LEU A 25 6.02 20.08 -5.83
CA LEU A 25 6.43 19.10 -4.83
C LEU A 25 5.53 17.85 -4.86
N CYS A 26 4.21 18.04 -4.77
CA CYS A 26 3.24 16.94 -4.87
C CYS A 26 3.41 16.13 -6.15
N TYR A 27 3.60 16.81 -7.29
CA TYR A 27 3.81 16.13 -8.56
C TYR A 27 5.11 15.31 -8.59
N ALA A 28 6.20 15.90 -8.12
CA ALA A 28 7.50 15.26 -8.10
C ALA A 28 7.47 13.98 -7.24
N ILE A 29 6.87 14.05 -6.05
CA ILE A 29 6.69 12.89 -5.17
C ILE A 29 5.78 11.83 -5.82
N LEU A 30 4.68 12.25 -6.44
CA LEU A 30 3.77 11.34 -7.15
C LEU A 30 4.48 10.59 -8.29
N ARG A 31 5.32 11.26 -9.07
CA ARG A 31 6.08 10.60 -10.15
C ARG A 31 7.15 9.64 -9.62
N ALA A 32 7.83 10.01 -8.53
CA ALA A 32 8.75 9.10 -7.86
C ALA A 32 8.01 7.86 -7.31
N LEU A 33 6.82 8.06 -6.73
CA LEU A 33 5.96 6.97 -6.24
C LEU A 33 5.58 6.02 -7.38
N GLU A 34 5.06 6.55 -8.49
CA GLU A 34 4.69 5.76 -9.68
C GLU A 34 5.90 5.02 -10.28
N PHE A 35 7.09 5.63 -10.25
CA PHE A 35 8.33 4.99 -10.71
C PHE A 35 8.73 3.80 -9.83
N HIS A 36 8.74 3.98 -8.50
CA HIS A 36 9.06 2.90 -7.55
C HIS A 36 8.05 1.76 -7.68
N ALA A 37 6.76 2.11 -7.74
CA ALA A 37 5.68 1.15 -7.87
C ALA A 37 5.78 0.33 -9.17
N CYS A 38 6.23 0.95 -10.27
CA CYS A 38 6.48 0.24 -11.53
C CYS A 38 7.65 -0.74 -11.45
N TRP A 39 8.73 -0.35 -10.78
CA TRP A 39 9.95 -1.17 -10.68
C TRP A 39 9.84 -2.32 -9.68
N LEU A 40 9.02 -2.17 -8.64
CA LEU A 40 8.87 -3.15 -7.58
C LEU A 40 8.55 -4.57 -8.10
N PRO A 41 7.51 -4.80 -8.91
CA PRO A 41 7.25 -6.15 -9.44
C PRO A 41 8.30 -6.61 -10.47
N ARG A 42 9.06 -5.68 -11.08
CA ARG A 42 10.15 -5.99 -12.03
C ARG A 42 11.45 -6.42 -11.37
N ALA A 43 11.69 -5.97 -10.14
CA ALA A 43 12.89 -6.33 -9.40
C ALA A 43 12.99 -7.85 -9.25
N VAL A 44 14.17 -8.42 -9.52
CA VAL A 44 14.43 -9.85 -9.29
C VAL A 44 14.82 -10.07 -7.83
N SER A 45 15.63 -9.18 -7.26
CA SER A 45 16.11 -9.28 -5.88
C SER A 45 14.98 -9.05 -4.87
N THR A 46 14.81 -9.99 -3.94
CA THR A 46 13.90 -9.87 -2.79
C THR A 46 14.23 -8.66 -1.92
N GLU A 47 15.51 -8.43 -1.63
CA GLU A 47 15.95 -7.28 -0.83
C GLU A 47 15.59 -5.96 -1.51
N LEU A 48 15.77 -5.90 -2.84
CA LEU A 48 15.38 -4.73 -3.62
C LEU A 48 13.87 -4.52 -3.60
N LYS A 49 13.05 -5.58 -3.70
CA LYS A 49 11.58 -5.48 -3.60
C LYS A 49 11.14 -4.90 -2.26
N ILE A 50 11.68 -5.42 -1.16
CA ILE A 50 11.39 -4.92 0.20
C ILE A 50 11.80 -3.44 0.32
N THR A 51 13.00 -3.09 -0.16
CA THR A 51 13.48 -1.70 -0.16
C THR A 51 12.57 -0.79 -0.97
N LEU A 52 12.14 -1.23 -2.16
CA LEU A 52 11.21 -0.47 -2.99
C LEU A 52 9.84 -0.32 -2.31
N GLY A 53 9.30 -1.36 -1.67
CA GLY A 53 8.04 -1.28 -0.92
C GLY A 53 8.10 -0.27 0.23
N GLN A 54 9.17 -0.29 1.02
CA GLN A 54 9.40 0.69 2.09
C GLN A 54 9.51 2.13 1.55
N ARG A 55 10.23 2.30 0.43
CA ARG A 55 10.36 3.61 -0.23
C ARG A 55 9.03 4.08 -0.84
N THR A 56 8.24 3.20 -1.42
CA THR A 56 6.89 3.50 -1.93
C THR A 56 6.01 4.03 -0.79
N GLY A 57 6.03 3.36 0.37
CA GLY A 57 5.35 3.84 1.59
C GLY A 57 5.79 5.23 2.03
N THR A 58 7.10 5.43 2.11
CA THR A 58 7.72 6.71 2.45
C THR A 58 7.27 7.83 1.51
N LEU A 59 7.24 7.57 0.20
CA LEU A 59 6.76 8.51 -0.81
C LEU A 59 5.26 8.78 -0.68
N GLY A 60 4.43 7.77 -0.40
CA GLY A 60 3.00 7.94 -0.18
C GLY A 60 2.69 8.82 1.04
N TRP A 61 3.46 8.66 2.12
CA TRP A 61 3.35 9.50 3.30
C TRP A 61 3.84 10.93 3.05
N ALA A 62 4.99 11.09 2.39
CA ALA A 62 5.49 12.40 1.98
C ALA A 62 4.49 13.14 1.08
N LEU A 63 3.83 12.42 0.16
CA LEU A 63 2.79 12.97 -0.70
C LEU A 63 1.59 13.48 0.11
N SER A 64 1.17 12.71 1.12
CA SER A 64 0.08 13.10 2.03
C SER A 64 0.38 14.39 2.77
N LEU A 65 1.60 14.55 3.26
CA LEU A 65 2.04 15.74 3.98
C LEU A 65 2.20 16.95 3.05
N ALA A 66 2.84 16.78 1.90
CA ALA A 66 2.97 17.83 0.90
C ALA A 66 1.59 18.33 0.44
N HIS A 67 0.65 17.40 0.29
CA HIS A 67 -0.72 17.73 -0.03
C HIS A 67 -1.46 18.45 1.10
N LEU A 68 -1.32 18.02 2.36
CA LEU A 68 -1.93 18.71 3.50
C LEU A 68 -1.53 20.20 3.48
N ARG A 69 -0.25 20.47 3.22
CA ARG A 69 0.24 21.84 3.06
C ARG A 69 -0.36 22.57 1.87
N PHE A 70 -0.48 21.90 0.72
CA PHE A 70 -1.14 22.48 -0.44
C PHE A 70 -2.61 22.85 -0.13
N SER A 71 -3.33 21.97 0.58
CA SER A 71 -4.70 22.22 1.06
C SER A 71 -4.77 23.42 1.98
N GLU A 72 -3.85 23.56 2.93
CA GLU A 72 -3.78 24.74 3.82
C GLU A 72 -3.60 26.04 3.04
N LEU A 73 -2.70 26.04 2.06
CA LEU A 73 -2.37 27.23 1.27
C LEU A 73 -3.50 27.65 0.33
N THR A 74 -4.32 26.70 -0.12
CA THR A 74 -5.39 26.93 -1.10
C THR A 74 -6.79 26.93 -0.50
N ALA A 75 -6.93 26.49 0.75
CA ALA A 75 -8.19 26.11 1.38
C ALA A 75 -8.99 25.05 0.58
N ASP A 76 -8.32 24.25 -0.24
CA ASP A 76 -8.92 23.23 -1.11
C ASP A 76 -8.50 21.82 -0.70
N THR A 77 -9.42 21.09 -0.06
CA THR A 77 -9.19 19.74 0.47
C THR A 77 -9.49 18.62 -0.53
N ARG A 78 -9.83 18.94 -1.80
CA ARG A 78 -10.36 17.95 -2.76
C ARG A 78 -9.34 16.94 -3.30
N LEU A 79 -8.05 17.23 -3.18
CA LEU A 79 -6.95 16.40 -3.72
C LEU A 79 -6.73 15.08 -2.95
N LEU A 80 -7.21 14.96 -1.71
CA LEU A 80 -7.32 13.68 -0.96
C LEU A 80 -8.74 13.11 -0.94
N ALA A 81 -9.70 13.80 -1.56
CA ALA A 81 -11.05 13.26 -1.61
C ALA A 81 -11.02 12.00 -2.47
N PRO A 82 -11.64 10.89 -2.00
CA PRO A 82 -11.75 9.69 -2.81
C PRO A 82 -12.61 9.88 -4.07
N ILE A 83 -13.20 11.06 -4.27
CA ILE A 83 -13.74 11.56 -5.55
C ILE A 83 -13.42 13.07 -5.62
N GLY A 84 -12.67 13.53 -6.63
CA GLY A 84 -12.41 14.97 -6.80
C GLY A 84 -11.22 15.35 -7.68
N LEU A 85 -11.50 15.63 -8.95
CA LEU A 85 -10.79 16.52 -9.89
C LEU A 85 -9.28 16.27 -10.14
N GLU A 86 -8.94 15.06 -10.61
CA GLU A 86 -7.74 14.84 -11.42
C GLU A 86 -7.88 15.38 -12.87
N GLU A 87 -9.04 15.93 -13.24
CA GLU A 87 -9.26 16.60 -14.54
C GLU A 87 -8.39 17.87 -14.74
N ALA A 88 -7.73 18.38 -13.70
CA ALA A 88 -6.75 19.46 -13.84
C ALA A 88 -5.35 18.97 -14.28
N PHE A 89 -5.08 17.65 -14.28
CA PHE A 89 -3.73 17.09 -14.42
C PHE A 89 -3.41 16.41 -15.76
N VAL A 90 -4.37 16.28 -16.69
CA VAL A 90 -4.16 15.52 -17.95
C VAL A 90 -4.62 16.32 -19.19
N ARG A 91 -3.69 16.64 -20.10
CA ARG A 91 -3.83 17.01 -21.54
C ARG A 91 -2.53 17.47 -22.26
N ARG A 92 -1.95 16.54 -23.06
CA ARG A 92 -1.17 16.63 -24.35
C ARG A 92 0.36 16.46 -24.42
N VAL A 93 0.84 15.39 -25.09
CA VAL A 93 2.26 15.19 -25.48
C VAL A 93 2.54 14.49 -26.80
N ASN A 94 3.82 14.59 -27.22
CA ASN A 94 4.58 13.43 -27.77
C ASN A 94 6.07 13.32 -27.26
N VAL A 95 6.68 12.11 -27.39
CA VAL A 95 8.12 11.66 -27.47
C VAL A 95 9.03 11.66 -26.20
N ASP A 96 10.00 10.76 -25.89
CA ASP A 96 10.40 9.33 -26.11
C ASP A 96 11.48 8.96 -25.05
N GLY A 97 11.55 7.69 -24.62
CA GLY A 97 12.81 7.00 -24.22
C GLY A 97 13.26 6.96 -22.75
N ASP A 98 13.63 5.75 -22.29
CA ASP A 98 13.88 5.31 -20.90
C ASP A 98 14.98 6.03 -20.09
N LEU A 99 15.90 6.76 -20.70
CA LEU A 99 16.96 7.50 -19.98
C LEU A 99 16.43 8.76 -19.26
N ALA A 100 15.27 9.28 -19.66
CA ALA A 100 14.66 10.47 -19.07
C ALA A 100 14.05 10.22 -17.67
N ILE A 101 13.66 8.98 -17.37
CA ILE A 101 12.95 8.61 -16.14
C ILE A 101 13.92 8.54 -14.94
N GLN A 102 15.13 8.03 -15.17
CA GLN A 102 16.16 7.91 -14.14
C GLN A 102 16.74 9.29 -13.78
N ALA A 103 16.98 10.12 -14.79
CA ALA A 103 17.39 11.52 -14.59
C ALA A 103 16.32 12.35 -13.85
N ALA A 104 15.03 12.12 -14.12
CA ALA A 104 13.94 12.82 -13.44
C ALA A 104 13.82 12.44 -11.95
N SER A 105 13.99 11.16 -11.59
CA SER A 105 13.94 10.73 -10.19
C SER A 105 15.10 11.32 -9.37
N ASP A 106 16.33 11.31 -9.92
CA ASP A 106 17.49 11.84 -9.23
C ASP A 106 17.47 13.39 -9.15
N GLN A 107 16.94 14.08 -10.17
CA GLN A 107 16.69 15.53 -10.12
C GLN A 107 15.62 15.92 -9.11
N ILE A 108 14.54 15.15 -9.02
CA ILE A 108 13.47 15.37 -8.05
C ILE A 108 14.05 15.26 -6.64
N ILE A 109 14.85 14.22 -6.37
CA ILE A 109 15.51 14.02 -5.08
C ILE A 109 16.48 15.18 -4.75
N GLY A 110 17.25 15.67 -5.73
CA GLY A 110 18.15 16.83 -5.54
C GLY A 110 17.43 18.17 -5.31
N LEU A 111 16.30 18.40 -5.97
CA LEU A 111 15.47 19.60 -5.76
C LEU A 111 14.78 19.61 -4.41
N LEU A 112 14.33 18.44 -3.95
CA LEU A 112 13.82 18.25 -2.60
C LEU A 112 14.88 18.56 -1.54
N GLY A 113 16.11 18.06 -1.72
CA GLY A 113 17.23 18.34 -0.82
C GLY A 113 17.60 19.83 -0.75
N THR A 114 17.60 20.52 -1.89
CA THR A 114 17.91 21.96 -1.96
C THR A 114 16.85 22.83 -1.28
N PHE A 115 15.57 22.48 -1.44
CA PHE A 115 14.45 23.15 -0.77
C PHE A 115 14.53 23.00 0.77
N ILE A 116 14.86 21.80 1.25
CA ILE A 116 15.00 21.45 2.67
C ILE A 116 16.25 22.10 3.32
N ALA A 117 17.34 22.27 2.57
CA ALA A 117 18.57 22.88 3.07
C ALA A 117 18.42 24.39 3.38
N GLN A 118 17.44 25.06 2.76
CA GLN A 118 17.24 26.50 2.86
C GLN A 118 16.39 26.93 4.08
N SER A 119 15.89 26.01 4.90
CA SER A 119 14.87 26.30 5.94
C SER A 119 15.27 26.01 7.41
N ARG A 120 16.57 25.97 7.75
CA ARG A 120 17.04 25.64 9.11
C ARG A 120 17.01 26.80 10.12
N GLU A 121 16.35 26.63 11.27
CA GLU A 121 16.83 27.15 12.58
C GLU A 121 16.41 26.29 13.80
N ARG A 122 17.27 26.23 14.83
CA ARG A 122 17.28 25.27 15.96
C ARG A 122 16.30 25.64 17.09
N ARG A 123 15.35 24.76 17.47
CA ARG A 123 14.73 24.59 18.82
C ARG A 123 13.63 23.50 18.80
N LEU A 124 14.02 22.24 18.60
CA LEU A 124 13.10 21.12 18.35
C LEU A 124 12.06 20.86 19.48
N MET A 125 12.41 21.05 20.75
CA MET A 125 11.54 20.65 21.88
C MET A 125 10.58 21.75 22.36
N ASP A 126 10.92 23.04 22.20
CA ASP A 126 10.01 24.16 22.47
C ASP A 126 8.95 24.38 21.35
N TYR A 127 9.07 23.61 20.25
CA TYR A 127 8.31 23.83 19.02
C TYR A 127 7.17 22.82 18.78
N LEU A 128 7.24 21.63 19.38
CA LEU A 128 6.16 20.63 19.33
C LEU A 128 4.85 21.17 19.93
N GLU A 129 4.91 22.09 20.91
CA GLU A 129 3.75 22.82 21.44
C GLU A 129 3.18 23.89 20.48
N LYS A 130 3.99 24.38 19.53
CA LYS A 130 3.57 25.29 18.46
C LYS A 130 3.04 24.58 17.20
N VAL A 131 3.45 23.33 16.97
CA VAL A 131 3.00 22.46 15.85
C VAL A 131 1.48 22.29 15.81
N LEU A 132 0.80 22.37 16.96
CA LEU A 132 -0.66 22.29 17.05
C LEU A 132 -1.36 23.64 16.84
N ASN A 133 -0.62 24.77 16.85
CA ASN A 133 -1.18 26.13 16.85
C ASN A 133 -0.54 27.11 15.83
N GLY A 134 0.28 26.66 14.87
CA GLY A 134 0.88 27.53 13.82
C GLY A 134 1.52 26.78 12.63
N PRO A 135 1.70 27.43 11.46
CA PRO A 135 1.83 26.77 10.14
C PRO A 135 3.26 26.46 9.65
N SER A 136 3.37 25.53 8.69
CA SER A 136 4.45 25.29 7.69
C SER A 136 5.67 24.40 8.04
N ASP A 137 6.35 24.56 9.16
CA ASP A 137 7.71 23.97 9.30
C ASP A 137 7.73 22.45 9.62
N ALA A 138 6.61 21.91 10.11
CA ALA A 138 6.45 20.49 10.45
C ALA A 138 6.53 19.57 9.22
N LEU A 139 6.12 20.07 8.05
CA LEU A 139 6.22 19.36 6.78
C LEU A 139 7.68 19.15 6.38
N GLU A 140 8.49 20.20 6.48
CA GLU A 140 9.88 20.20 5.98
C GLU A 140 10.80 19.30 6.80
N MET A 141 10.60 19.27 8.13
CA MET A 141 11.34 18.37 9.03
C MET A 141 11.02 16.89 8.80
N THR A 142 9.78 16.62 8.42
CA THR A 142 9.29 15.27 8.18
C THR A 142 9.85 14.71 6.87
N LEU A 143 9.91 15.56 5.83
CA LEU A 143 10.57 15.27 4.57
C LEU A 143 12.09 15.08 4.74
N ALA A 144 12.74 15.87 5.60
CA ALA A 144 14.18 15.75 5.87
C ALA A 144 14.59 14.43 6.57
N ALA A 145 13.72 13.85 7.39
CA ALA A 145 13.97 12.56 8.05
C ALA A 145 13.90 11.35 7.09
N HIS A 146 13.23 11.51 5.94
CA HIS A 146 12.92 10.42 5.02
C HIS A 146 13.77 10.44 3.73
N PHE A 147 14.47 11.54 3.44
CA PHE A 147 15.24 11.72 2.20
C PHE A 147 16.61 12.42 2.44
N PRO A 148 17.66 11.72 2.91
CA PRO A 148 19.02 12.28 3.04
C PRO A 148 19.73 12.45 1.67
N GLU A 149 20.54 13.52 1.54
CA GLU A 149 21.02 14.11 0.27
C GLU A 149 21.80 13.23 -0.72
N PRO A 150 21.69 13.54 -2.03
CA PRO A 150 22.80 13.44 -2.96
C PRO A 150 23.05 14.72 -3.79
N SER A 151 24.34 14.94 -4.07
CA SER A 151 24.90 16.01 -4.91
C SER A 151 24.60 15.85 -6.41
N SER A 152 24.42 16.97 -7.13
CA SER A 152 24.69 17.21 -8.59
C SER A 152 23.47 17.66 -9.47
N PRO A 153 23.60 17.99 -10.78
CA PRO A 153 23.89 19.35 -11.27
C PRO A 153 22.97 19.81 -12.44
N TYR A 154 21.64 19.76 -12.31
CA TYR A 154 20.71 20.15 -13.39
C TYR A 154 19.64 21.15 -12.94
N SER A 155 19.31 22.13 -13.81
CA SER A 155 18.37 23.23 -13.53
C SER A 155 16.94 22.93 -13.97
N LEU A 156 15.95 23.06 -13.07
CA LEU A 156 14.53 23.11 -13.40
C LEU A 156 14.10 24.58 -13.57
N ALA A 157 13.66 24.96 -14.77
CA ALA A 157 13.14 26.30 -15.02
C ALA A 157 11.67 26.37 -14.57
N LEU A 158 11.45 26.84 -13.35
CA LEU A 158 10.13 27.21 -12.83
C LEU A 158 9.68 28.52 -13.48
N SER A 159 8.92 28.42 -14.56
CA SER A 159 8.33 29.59 -15.23
C SER A 159 6.90 29.83 -14.73
N GLY A 160 6.77 30.63 -13.67
CA GLY A 160 5.49 31.22 -13.24
C GLY A 160 4.58 30.30 -12.41
N PRO A 161 3.31 30.72 -12.19
CA PRO A 161 2.42 30.17 -11.16
C PRO A 161 1.84 28.79 -11.50
N THR A 162 2.23 28.19 -12.61
CA THR A 162 1.61 27.01 -13.19
C THR A 162 2.65 25.94 -13.41
N VAL A 163 2.49 24.78 -12.76
CA VAL A 163 3.26 23.58 -13.09
C VAL A 163 2.65 23.00 -14.37
N THR A 164 3.38 23.11 -15.47
CA THR A 164 2.95 22.57 -16.76
C THR A 164 3.47 21.14 -16.89
N TYR A 165 2.58 20.16 -16.77
CA TYR A 165 2.89 18.74 -16.88
C TYR A 165 3.37 18.39 -18.30
N ALA A 166 4.53 17.75 -18.41
CA ALA A 166 4.97 17.14 -19.66
C ALA A 166 4.25 15.79 -19.80
N HIS A 167 3.31 15.70 -20.74
CA HIS A 167 2.51 14.49 -20.95
C HIS A 167 3.32 13.29 -21.54
N SER A 168 4.67 13.40 -21.66
CA SER A 168 5.65 12.65 -22.50
C SER A 168 6.57 11.76 -21.72
N LEU A 169 6.48 11.81 -20.39
CA LEU A 169 7.14 10.81 -19.59
C LEU A 169 6.50 9.46 -19.91
N PRO A 170 7.29 8.44 -20.28
CA PRO A 170 6.76 7.12 -20.55
C PRO A 170 5.84 6.72 -19.39
N ILE A 171 4.63 6.30 -19.74
CA ILE A 171 3.69 5.80 -18.77
C ILE A 171 4.28 4.49 -18.27
N PRO A 172 4.64 4.38 -16.98
CA PRO A 172 5.10 3.12 -16.45
C PRO A 172 3.95 2.12 -16.66
N VAL A 173 4.20 1.06 -17.42
CA VAL A 173 3.19 0.01 -17.64
C VAL A 173 3.32 -1.03 -16.53
N THR A 174 2.21 -1.60 -16.09
CA THR A 174 2.29 -2.77 -15.21
C THR A 174 3.01 -3.92 -15.91
N VAL A 175 3.61 -4.83 -15.15
CA VAL A 175 4.09 -6.10 -15.71
C VAL A 175 2.93 -7.06 -15.87
N ASP A 176 3.07 -8.04 -16.76
CA ASP A 176 2.13 -9.17 -16.84
C ASP A 176 2.30 -10.12 -15.64
N SER A 177 3.54 -10.28 -15.17
CA SER A 177 3.89 -11.15 -14.06
C SER A 177 5.10 -10.61 -13.31
N PRO A 178 5.14 -10.68 -11.96
CA PRO A 178 6.28 -10.23 -11.19
C PRO A 178 7.49 -11.15 -11.36
N ARG A 179 8.68 -10.56 -11.31
CA ARG A 179 9.93 -11.31 -11.27
C ARG A 179 10.17 -11.85 -9.86
N ARG A 180 10.88 -12.97 -9.77
CA ARG A 180 11.29 -13.62 -8.52
C ARG A 180 12.78 -13.87 -8.54
N ALA A 181 13.37 -13.90 -7.34
CA ALA A 181 14.79 -14.18 -7.16
C ALA A 181 15.10 -15.62 -7.61
N HIS A 182 16.31 -15.85 -8.13
CA HIS A 182 16.70 -17.18 -8.63
C HIS A 182 16.78 -18.27 -7.54
N GLU A 183 16.87 -17.84 -6.28
CA GLU A 183 16.86 -18.67 -5.08
C GLU A 183 15.44 -19.18 -4.73
N LEU A 184 14.41 -18.54 -5.28
CA LEU A 184 13.02 -18.97 -5.13
C LEU A 184 12.61 -19.88 -6.29
N GLU A 185 12.07 -21.05 -5.97
CA GLU A 185 11.64 -22.03 -6.96
C GLU A 185 10.13 -21.96 -7.18
N PRO A 186 9.64 -22.06 -8.42
CA PRO A 186 8.21 -22.18 -8.66
C PRO A 186 7.66 -23.43 -7.97
N ARG A 187 6.55 -23.26 -7.25
CA ARG A 187 5.87 -24.36 -6.56
C ARG A 187 5.40 -25.43 -7.55
N ARG A 188 5.70 -26.70 -7.25
CA ARG A 188 5.27 -27.89 -8.03
C ARG A 188 4.62 -28.92 -7.11
N GLY A 189 3.40 -29.36 -7.45
CA GLY A 189 2.65 -30.37 -6.68
C GLY A 189 1.91 -29.82 -5.47
N ASP A 190 1.30 -30.73 -4.70
CA ASP A 190 0.56 -30.41 -3.48
C ASP A 190 1.53 -30.24 -2.30
N GLU A 191 1.28 -29.20 -1.49
CA GLU A 191 2.03 -28.99 -0.25
C GLU A 191 1.30 -29.58 0.97
N PRO A 192 2.07 -30.01 1.98
CA PRO A 192 1.47 -30.43 3.24
C PRO A 192 0.70 -29.26 3.86
N PRO A 193 -0.48 -29.50 4.47
CA PRO A 193 -1.21 -28.45 5.14
C PRO A 193 -0.37 -27.87 6.28
N TRP A 194 -0.42 -26.55 6.50
CA TRP A 194 0.34 -25.91 7.59
C TRP A 194 0.13 -26.55 8.97
N ALA A 195 -1.05 -27.11 9.22
CA ALA A 195 -1.35 -27.86 10.44
C ALA A 195 -0.42 -29.07 10.67
N SER A 196 0.10 -29.71 9.62
CA SER A 196 1.06 -30.82 9.77
C SER A 196 2.51 -30.35 9.91
N LEU A 197 2.81 -29.09 9.56
CA LEU A 197 4.16 -28.51 9.63
C LEU A 197 4.46 -27.84 10.98
N ILE A 198 3.44 -27.28 11.65
CA ILE A 198 3.61 -26.40 12.82
C ILE A 198 4.35 -27.06 14.01
N GLY A 199 4.41 -28.40 14.07
CA GLY A 199 4.96 -29.15 15.19
C GLY A 199 6.48 -29.09 15.34
N THR A 200 7.23 -28.65 14.32
CA THR A 200 8.71 -28.59 14.37
C THR A 200 9.22 -27.17 14.09
N PRO A 201 10.43 -26.79 14.56
CA PRO A 201 11.07 -25.54 14.14
C PRO A 201 11.17 -25.36 12.63
N GLU A 202 11.51 -26.44 11.91
CA GLU A 202 11.68 -26.44 10.46
C GLU A 202 10.33 -26.23 9.75
N GLY A 203 9.28 -26.93 10.18
CA GLY A 203 7.96 -26.74 9.60
C GLY A 203 7.36 -25.37 9.93
N ARG A 204 7.64 -24.81 11.12
CA ARG A 204 7.30 -23.42 11.46
C ARG A 204 7.95 -22.39 10.56
N ALA A 205 9.24 -22.55 10.24
CA ALA A 205 9.89 -21.64 9.31
C ALA A 205 9.49 -21.89 7.85
N GLN A 206 9.10 -23.11 7.46
CA GLN A 206 8.45 -23.34 6.17
C GLN A 206 7.12 -22.56 6.05
N ILE A 207 6.28 -22.57 7.09
CA ILE A 207 5.03 -21.81 7.10
C ILE A 207 5.30 -20.30 6.94
N LEU A 208 6.24 -19.75 7.70
CA LEU A 208 6.59 -18.33 7.60
C LEU A 208 7.20 -17.97 6.24
N HIS A 209 7.93 -18.90 5.64
CA HIS A 209 8.39 -18.76 4.28
C HIS A 209 7.21 -18.69 3.29
N ASP A 210 6.24 -19.59 3.41
CA ASP A 210 5.06 -19.58 2.53
C ASP A 210 4.30 -18.25 2.67
N VAL A 211 4.11 -17.76 3.90
CA VAL A 211 3.53 -16.43 4.16
C VAL A 211 4.34 -15.36 3.42
N PHE A 212 5.66 -15.32 3.60
CA PHE A 212 6.53 -14.36 2.91
C PHE A 212 6.41 -14.42 1.38
N ALA A 213 6.63 -15.59 0.76
CA ALA A 213 6.84 -15.69 -0.68
C ALA A 213 5.54 -15.71 -1.49
N ASP A 214 4.48 -16.33 -0.95
CA ASP A 214 3.20 -16.47 -1.65
C ASP A 214 2.25 -15.33 -1.34
N ILE A 215 2.32 -14.77 -0.12
CA ILE A 215 1.37 -13.76 0.37
C ILE A 215 2.05 -12.39 0.36
N GLU A 216 2.92 -12.10 1.32
CA GLU A 216 3.43 -10.74 1.58
C GLU A 216 4.13 -10.13 0.36
N LEU A 217 5.00 -10.92 -0.31
CA LEU A 217 5.71 -10.44 -1.49
C LEU A 217 4.77 -10.13 -2.65
N SER A 218 3.74 -10.96 -2.84
CA SER A 218 2.75 -10.80 -3.91
C SER A 218 1.77 -9.66 -3.61
N ALA A 219 1.32 -9.50 -2.36
CA ALA A 219 0.44 -8.41 -1.92
C ALA A 219 1.12 -7.04 -2.09
N MET A 220 2.41 -6.95 -1.71
CA MET A 220 3.23 -5.76 -1.94
C MET A 220 3.29 -5.38 -3.42
N GLU A 221 3.44 -6.38 -4.29
CA GLU A 221 3.49 -6.21 -5.74
C GLU A 221 2.15 -5.82 -6.33
N VAL A 222 1.05 -6.41 -5.85
CA VAL A 222 -0.31 -6.07 -6.26
C VAL A 222 -0.64 -4.61 -5.93
N CYS A 223 -0.28 -4.15 -4.73
CA CYS A 223 -0.47 -2.75 -4.33
C CYS A 223 0.34 -1.80 -5.21
N ALA A 224 1.60 -2.13 -5.49
CA ALA A 224 2.46 -1.34 -6.37
C ALA A 224 1.92 -1.32 -7.82
N ALA A 225 1.51 -2.48 -8.33
CA ALA A 225 0.92 -2.59 -9.65
C ALA A 225 -0.42 -1.83 -9.74
N SER A 226 -1.19 -1.77 -8.66
CA SER A 226 -2.44 -1.01 -8.57
C SER A 226 -2.23 0.50 -8.70
N ILE A 227 -1.19 1.06 -8.07
CA ILE A 227 -0.80 2.49 -8.24
C ILE A 227 -0.56 2.82 -9.72
N VAL A 228 0.09 1.91 -10.44
CA VAL A 228 0.48 2.10 -11.84
C VAL A 228 -0.69 1.83 -12.79
N ARG A 229 -1.42 0.73 -12.59
CA ARG A 229 -2.52 0.25 -13.43
C ARG A 229 -3.74 1.16 -13.34
N PHE A 230 -4.04 1.68 -12.15
CA PHE A 230 -5.20 2.53 -11.89
C PHE A 230 -4.78 3.99 -11.63
N ARG A 231 -3.85 4.49 -12.44
CA ARG A 231 -3.28 5.83 -12.32
C ARG A 231 -4.29 6.98 -12.46
N ASP A 232 -5.46 6.70 -13.03
CA ASP A 232 -6.58 7.64 -13.21
C ASP A 232 -7.51 7.66 -11.99
N LEU A 233 -7.23 6.85 -10.96
CA LEU A 233 -7.87 6.97 -9.66
C LEU A 233 -7.18 8.05 -8.83
N PRO A 234 -7.94 8.70 -7.91
CA PRO A 234 -7.47 9.83 -7.11
C PRO A 234 -6.13 9.57 -6.42
N MET A 235 -5.36 10.63 -6.20
CA MET A 235 -4.13 10.59 -5.39
C MET A 235 -4.30 9.83 -4.06
N ALA A 236 -5.46 9.98 -3.40
CA ALA A 236 -5.79 9.24 -2.17
C ALA A 236 -5.70 7.71 -2.36
N PHE A 237 -6.10 7.18 -3.50
CA PHE A 237 -5.98 5.76 -3.83
C PHE A 237 -4.52 5.35 -3.87
N LYS A 238 -3.66 6.15 -4.50
CA LYS A 238 -2.22 5.88 -4.61
C LYS A 238 -1.54 5.92 -3.26
N VAL A 239 -1.94 6.86 -2.39
CA VAL A 239 -1.48 6.93 -0.99
C VAL A 239 -1.91 5.69 -0.22
N ASP A 240 -3.17 5.27 -0.34
CA ASP A 240 -3.68 4.08 0.35
C ASP A 240 -2.92 2.80 -0.09
N MET A 241 -2.72 2.60 -1.40
CA MET A 241 -1.93 1.48 -1.92
C MET A 241 -0.46 1.57 -1.51
N ALA A 242 0.12 2.78 -1.47
CA ALA A 242 1.49 2.98 -1.01
C ALA A 242 1.67 2.65 0.47
N ARG A 243 0.67 2.99 1.30
CA ARG A 243 0.64 2.64 2.72
C ARG A 243 0.69 1.12 2.89
N GLN A 244 -0.13 0.37 2.15
CA GLN A 244 -0.12 -1.08 2.20
C GLN A 244 1.18 -1.67 1.65
N CYS A 245 1.74 -1.17 0.54
CA CYS A 245 3.07 -1.57 0.08
C CYS A 245 4.14 -1.49 1.18
N TRP A 246 4.04 -0.52 2.08
CA TRP A 246 4.95 -0.40 3.21
C TRP A 246 4.75 -1.51 4.23
N ASP A 247 3.50 -1.82 4.56
CA ASP A 247 3.13 -2.83 5.55
C ASP A 247 3.58 -4.22 5.06
N GLU A 248 3.27 -4.57 3.82
CA GLU A 248 3.71 -5.85 3.24
C GLU A 248 5.23 -5.96 3.12
N ALA A 249 5.94 -4.84 2.87
CA ALA A 249 7.40 -4.85 2.89
C ALA A 249 7.96 -5.14 4.29
N ARG A 250 7.34 -4.60 5.35
CA ARG A 250 7.70 -4.90 6.74
C ARG A 250 7.36 -6.34 7.10
N HIS A 251 6.20 -6.84 6.66
CA HIS A 251 5.80 -8.22 6.89
C HIS A 251 6.77 -9.21 6.23
N ALA A 252 7.07 -8.99 4.95
CA ALA A 252 8.05 -9.78 4.21
C ALA A 252 9.42 -9.79 4.89
N GLN A 253 9.91 -8.63 5.33
CA GLN A 253 11.17 -8.52 6.06
C GLN A 253 11.13 -9.26 7.40
N ALA A 254 10.05 -9.13 8.15
CA ALA A 254 9.88 -9.78 9.46
C ALA A 254 9.85 -11.31 9.32
N CYS A 255 9.15 -11.85 8.32
CA CYS A 255 9.14 -13.28 8.02
C CYS A 255 10.54 -13.80 7.66
N LEU A 256 11.28 -13.11 6.79
CA LEU A 256 12.65 -13.51 6.43
C LEU A 256 13.59 -13.54 7.63
N LEU A 257 13.53 -12.51 8.48
CA LEU A 257 14.31 -12.46 9.72
C LEU A 257 13.93 -13.63 10.64
N ARG A 258 12.64 -13.91 10.79
CA ARG A 258 12.17 -15.00 11.66
C ARG A 258 12.54 -16.38 11.12
N CYS A 259 12.50 -16.60 9.80
CA CYS A 259 12.98 -17.83 9.16
C CYS A 259 14.46 -18.08 9.46
N LYS A 260 15.29 -17.02 9.38
CA LYS A 260 16.72 -17.09 9.72
C LYS A 260 16.95 -17.46 11.19
N GLU A 261 16.17 -16.88 12.11
CA GLU A 261 16.25 -17.20 13.54
C GLU A 261 15.85 -18.66 13.85
N LEU A 262 14.96 -19.25 13.05
CA LEU A 262 14.53 -20.64 13.17
C LEU A 262 15.49 -21.63 12.48
N GLY A 263 16.60 -21.14 11.92
CA GLY A 263 17.68 -21.97 11.38
C GLY A 263 17.47 -22.46 9.94
N LEU A 264 16.46 -21.95 9.22
CA LEU A 264 16.23 -22.29 7.82
C LEU A 264 16.94 -21.28 6.89
N PRO A 265 17.91 -21.72 6.05
CA PRO A 265 18.51 -20.86 5.04
C PRO A 265 17.53 -20.59 3.89
N ALA A 266 17.65 -19.44 3.25
CA ALA A 266 16.73 -18.97 2.19
C ALA A 266 16.83 -19.72 0.84
N VAL A 267 17.35 -20.95 0.82
CA VAL A 267 17.62 -21.72 -0.41
C VAL A 267 16.64 -22.89 -0.52
N GLY A 268 16.03 -23.08 -1.70
CA GLY A 268 15.05 -24.16 -1.97
C GLY A 268 13.60 -23.79 -1.59
N PHE A 269 13.38 -22.50 -1.37
CA PHE A 269 12.14 -21.89 -0.95
C PHE A 269 11.17 -21.72 -2.12
N ARG A 270 9.92 -22.16 -1.96
CA ARG A 270 8.95 -22.29 -3.06
C ARG A 270 7.93 -21.17 -3.09
N TYR A 271 7.69 -20.59 -4.26
CA TYR A 271 6.69 -19.55 -4.43
C TYR A 271 5.55 -19.95 -5.36
N SER A 272 4.37 -19.40 -5.14
CA SER A 272 3.30 -19.29 -6.12
C SER A 272 2.96 -17.83 -6.42
N LEU A 273 2.26 -17.57 -7.52
CA LEU A 273 1.77 -16.23 -7.89
C LEU A 273 0.26 -16.10 -7.70
N LYS A 274 -0.35 -16.95 -6.85
CA LYS A 274 -1.81 -17.04 -6.73
C LYS A 274 -2.47 -15.70 -6.38
N VAL A 275 -1.89 -14.93 -5.46
CA VAL A 275 -2.40 -13.60 -5.08
C VAL A 275 -2.41 -12.67 -6.29
N TRP A 276 -1.28 -12.60 -7.02
CA TRP A 276 -1.14 -11.82 -8.24
C TRP A 276 -2.10 -12.27 -9.36
N ASP A 277 -2.16 -13.57 -9.64
CA ASP A 277 -2.98 -14.14 -10.72
C ASP A 277 -4.47 -13.88 -10.47
N ARG A 278 -4.90 -13.94 -9.21
CA ARG A 278 -6.27 -13.60 -8.81
C ARG A 278 -6.55 -12.12 -8.98
N TRP A 279 -5.64 -11.23 -8.57
CA TRP A 279 -5.78 -9.80 -8.81
C TRP A 279 -5.85 -9.48 -10.32
N MET A 280 -5.03 -10.13 -11.14
CA MET A 280 -5.04 -9.99 -12.59
C MET A 280 -6.38 -10.40 -13.24
N ALA A 281 -7.14 -11.30 -12.60
CA ALA A 281 -8.46 -11.71 -13.09
C ALA A 281 -9.50 -10.58 -13.00
N GLY A 282 -9.30 -9.58 -12.13
CA GLY A 282 -10.21 -8.44 -11.98
C GLY A 282 -10.32 -7.60 -13.25
N ARG A 283 -11.56 -7.20 -13.60
CA ARG A 283 -11.85 -6.48 -14.85
C ARG A 283 -11.65 -4.98 -14.74
N ASP A 284 -11.91 -4.42 -13.57
CA ASP A 284 -11.76 -3.00 -13.27
C ASP A 284 -11.14 -2.80 -11.88
N ALA A 285 -10.86 -1.53 -11.53
CA ALA A 285 -10.20 -1.19 -10.28
C ALA A 285 -11.00 -1.61 -9.04
N ILE A 286 -12.33 -1.52 -9.10
CA ILE A 286 -13.20 -1.85 -7.97
C ILE A 286 -13.28 -3.36 -7.77
N GLU A 287 -13.35 -4.14 -8.85
CA GLU A 287 -13.30 -5.60 -8.76
C GLU A 287 -11.92 -6.08 -8.29
N CYS A 288 -10.82 -5.45 -8.76
CA CYS A 288 -9.47 -5.75 -8.25
C CYS A 288 -9.34 -5.45 -6.75
N LEU A 289 -9.92 -4.34 -6.28
CA LEU A 289 -10.00 -4.02 -4.85
C LEU A 289 -10.87 -5.00 -4.07
N CYS A 290 -11.99 -5.45 -4.64
CA CYS A 290 -12.81 -6.48 -3.98
C CYS A 290 -12.01 -7.80 -3.84
N ILE A 291 -11.33 -8.22 -4.91
CA ILE A 291 -10.49 -9.42 -4.92
C ILE A 291 -9.40 -9.30 -3.85
N GLU A 292 -8.57 -8.27 -3.91
CA GLU A 292 -7.43 -8.16 -3.01
C GLU A 292 -7.87 -7.82 -1.59
N GLN A 293 -8.52 -6.67 -1.42
CA GLN A 293 -8.70 -6.05 -0.11
C GLN A 293 -9.88 -6.60 0.69
N LEU A 294 -10.85 -7.27 0.05
CA LEU A 294 -12.06 -7.73 0.74
C LEU A 294 -12.17 -9.25 0.77
N VAL A 295 -11.75 -9.93 -0.31
CA VAL A 295 -11.75 -11.39 -0.39
C VAL A 295 -10.42 -11.94 0.15
N GLN A 296 -9.28 -11.55 -0.41
CA GLN A 296 -7.98 -12.09 0.02
C GLN A 296 -7.60 -11.58 1.41
N GLU A 297 -7.54 -10.26 1.64
CA GLU A 297 -7.20 -9.72 2.97
C GLU A 297 -8.27 -9.98 4.02
N GLY A 298 -9.54 -9.98 3.62
CA GLY A 298 -10.63 -10.37 4.51
C GLY A 298 -10.46 -11.80 5.02
N ASN A 299 -10.03 -12.73 4.17
CA ASN A 299 -9.73 -14.12 4.56
C ASN A 299 -8.36 -14.25 5.25
N ALA A 300 -7.41 -13.36 4.95
CA ALA A 300 -6.13 -13.26 5.65
C ALA A 300 -6.32 -12.86 7.11
N LEU A 301 -7.22 -11.90 7.42
CA LEU A 301 -7.60 -11.53 8.80
C LEU A 301 -8.00 -12.74 9.65
N ASP A 302 -8.83 -13.63 9.09
CA ASP A 302 -9.29 -14.83 9.79
C ASP A 302 -8.13 -15.84 9.95
N SER A 303 -7.38 -16.05 8.87
CA SER A 303 -6.33 -17.07 8.78
C SER A 303 -5.12 -16.70 9.64
N VAL A 304 -4.68 -15.45 9.63
CA VAL A 304 -3.51 -14.97 10.39
C VAL A 304 -3.74 -15.07 11.89
N GLN A 305 -4.97 -14.82 12.36
CA GLN A 305 -5.32 -15.02 13.77
C GLN A 305 -5.33 -16.49 14.16
N SER A 306 -5.88 -17.36 13.30
CA SER A 306 -5.84 -18.81 13.50
C SER A 306 -4.40 -19.34 13.53
N LEU A 307 -3.56 -18.84 12.63
CA LEU A 307 -2.17 -19.19 12.54
C LEU A 307 -1.38 -18.72 13.76
N ALA A 308 -1.58 -17.47 14.20
CA ALA A 308 -0.96 -16.93 15.42
C ALA A 308 -1.29 -17.79 16.66
N ARG A 309 -2.54 -18.23 16.82
CA ARG A 309 -2.93 -19.18 17.88
C ARG A 309 -2.21 -20.51 17.76
N SER A 310 -2.05 -21.01 16.54
CA SER A 310 -1.37 -22.29 16.28
C SER A 310 0.13 -22.22 16.61
N PHE A 311 0.82 -21.14 16.23
CA PHE A 311 2.21 -20.91 16.63
C PHE A 311 2.36 -20.77 18.15
N HIS A 312 1.42 -20.07 18.80
CA HIS A 312 1.43 -19.93 20.26
C HIS A 312 1.27 -21.28 20.96
N ALA A 313 0.32 -22.10 20.51
CA ALA A 313 0.09 -23.46 21.04
C ALA A 313 1.30 -24.39 20.81
N ALA A 314 2.03 -24.20 19.70
CA ALA A 314 3.28 -24.90 19.41
C ALA A 314 4.51 -24.34 20.18
N GLY A 315 4.31 -23.40 21.10
CA GLY A 315 5.37 -22.81 21.92
C GLY A 315 6.24 -21.75 21.22
N ASP A 316 5.90 -21.35 20.00
CA ASP A 316 6.59 -20.25 19.29
C ASP A 316 5.88 -18.91 19.52
N VAL A 317 6.07 -18.37 20.72
CA VAL A 317 5.45 -17.11 21.12
C VAL A 317 5.91 -15.91 20.27
N ARG A 318 7.12 -15.98 19.67
CA ARG A 318 7.67 -14.91 18.85
C ARG A 318 6.99 -14.84 17.49
N SER A 319 6.87 -15.97 16.80
CA SER A 319 6.16 -16.04 15.52
C SER A 319 4.67 -15.76 15.69
N ALA A 320 4.07 -16.18 16.82
CA ALA A 320 2.70 -15.81 17.16
C ALA A 320 2.51 -14.30 17.31
N ALA A 321 3.43 -13.61 18.00
CA ALA A 321 3.37 -12.16 18.16
C ALA A 321 3.57 -11.41 16.84
N LEU A 322 4.47 -11.90 15.97
CA LEU A 322 4.69 -11.37 14.62
C LEU A 322 3.40 -11.47 13.78
N LEU A 323 2.75 -12.63 13.74
CA LEU A 323 1.49 -12.81 13.00
C LEU A 323 0.33 -11.99 13.61
N ALA A 324 0.33 -11.80 14.94
CA ALA A 324 -0.65 -10.93 15.59
C ALA A 324 -0.47 -9.45 15.21
N MET A 325 0.78 -9.01 14.97
CA MET A 325 1.07 -7.69 14.44
C MET A 325 0.55 -7.56 13.00
N PHE A 326 0.80 -8.55 12.13
CA PHE A 326 0.30 -8.54 10.75
C PHE A 326 -1.23 -8.42 10.74
N GLY A 327 -1.92 -9.22 11.55
CA GLY A 327 -3.36 -9.14 11.68
C GLY A 327 -3.92 -7.78 12.13
N ARG A 328 -3.11 -6.88 12.70
CA ARG A 328 -3.51 -5.49 12.96
C ARG A 328 -3.34 -4.59 11.75
N ASP A 329 -2.28 -4.80 10.98
CA ASP A 329 -2.05 -4.09 9.74
C ASP A 329 -3.11 -4.51 8.68
N GLU A 330 -3.53 -5.79 8.66
CA GLU A 330 -4.62 -6.28 7.81
C GLU A 330 -5.99 -5.63 8.08
N GLU A 331 -6.23 -5.17 9.30
CA GLU A 331 -7.45 -4.39 9.60
C GLU A 331 -7.42 -3.07 8.81
N LEU A 332 -6.25 -2.45 8.63
CA LEU A 332 -6.13 -1.24 7.82
C LEU A 332 -6.27 -1.53 6.33
N HIS A 333 -5.72 -2.64 5.83
CA HIS A 333 -5.81 -3.03 4.41
C HIS A 333 -7.27 -3.24 3.99
N THR A 334 -7.99 -4.03 4.79
CA THR A 334 -9.43 -4.23 4.57
C THR A 334 -10.24 -2.94 4.74
N ALA A 335 -9.85 -2.02 5.64
CA ALA A 335 -10.49 -0.71 5.76
C ALA A 335 -10.29 0.16 4.51
N ILE A 336 -9.09 0.11 3.91
CA ILE A 336 -8.80 0.75 2.62
C ILE A 336 -9.73 0.18 1.54
N GLY A 337 -9.82 -1.14 1.41
CA GLY A 337 -10.74 -1.78 0.47
C GLY A 337 -12.19 -1.34 0.67
N ASN A 338 -12.66 -1.38 1.92
CA ASN A 338 -14.03 -1.04 2.29
C ASN A 338 -14.36 0.41 1.96
N LYS A 339 -13.43 1.34 2.19
CA LYS A 339 -13.58 2.76 1.82
C LYS A 339 -13.91 2.90 0.32
N TRP A 340 -13.09 2.34 -0.56
CA TRP A 340 -13.25 2.48 -2.01
C TRP A 340 -14.47 1.74 -2.56
N VAL A 341 -14.71 0.51 -2.11
CA VAL A 341 -15.83 -0.31 -2.61
C VAL A 341 -17.18 0.22 -2.12
N THR A 342 -17.28 0.69 -0.87
CA THR A 342 -18.49 1.33 -0.34
C THR A 342 -18.85 2.59 -1.13
N MET A 343 -17.84 3.38 -1.50
CA MET A 343 -18.05 4.57 -2.31
C MET A 343 -18.50 4.24 -3.73
N ALA A 344 -17.85 3.29 -4.38
CA ALA A 344 -18.29 2.81 -5.69
C ALA A 344 -19.70 2.18 -5.62
N ALA A 345 -20.11 1.68 -4.46
CA ALA A 345 -21.45 1.14 -4.21
C ALA A 345 -22.48 2.22 -3.89
N GLU A 346 -22.10 3.49 -3.88
CA GLU A 346 -22.97 4.61 -3.50
C GLU A 346 -23.64 4.37 -2.13
N SER A 347 -22.92 3.72 -1.21
CA SER A 347 -23.41 3.29 0.11
C SER A 347 -24.59 2.29 0.08
N SER A 348 -24.82 1.60 -1.03
CA SER A 348 -25.80 0.51 -1.13
C SER A 348 -25.19 -0.81 -0.65
N ASP A 349 -25.66 -1.31 0.50
CA ASP A 349 -25.25 -2.61 1.06
C ASP A 349 -25.41 -3.75 0.05
N ARG A 350 -26.49 -3.73 -0.74
CA ARG A 350 -26.75 -4.75 -1.78
C ARG A 350 -25.72 -4.70 -2.90
N ALA A 351 -25.36 -3.50 -3.35
CA ALA A 351 -24.37 -3.33 -4.42
C ALA A 351 -22.98 -3.72 -3.91
N TYR A 352 -22.62 -3.32 -2.69
CA TYR A 352 -21.39 -3.74 -2.00
C TYR A 352 -21.31 -5.27 -1.92
N GLU A 353 -22.34 -5.92 -1.38
CA GLU A 353 -22.40 -7.39 -1.23
C GLU A 353 -22.26 -8.11 -2.57
N THR A 354 -22.92 -7.59 -3.61
CA THR A 354 -22.87 -8.16 -4.95
C THR A 354 -21.45 -8.11 -5.51
N ARG A 355 -20.76 -6.97 -5.39
CA ARG A 355 -19.38 -6.85 -5.88
C ARG A 355 -18.41 -7.78 -5.16
N VAL A 356 -18.50 -7.89 -3.83
CA VAL A 356 -17.62 -8.78 -3.07
C VAL A 356 -17.88 -10.25 -3.42
N ARG A 357 -19.15 -10.65 -3.56
CA ARG A 357 -19.50 -12.02 -3.98
C ARG A 357 -18.99 -12.32 -5.38
N ASP A 358 -19.28 -11.45 -6.35
CA ASP A 358 -18.91 -11.67 -7.75
C ASP A 358 -17.37 -11.72 -7.91
N ALA A 359 -16.63 -10.91 -7.13
CA ALA A 359 -15.18 -10.96 -7.05
C ALA A 359 -14.67 -12.29 -6.49
N ALA A 360 -15.27 -12.81 -5.41
CA ALA A 360 -14.92 -14.09 -4.82
C ALA A 360 -15.18 -15.25 -5.79
N GLU A 361 -16.36 -15.27 -6.44
CA GLU A 361 -16.74 -16.27 -7.45
C GLU A 361 -15.77 -16.27 -8.64
N ARG A 362 -15.36 -15.08 -9.11
CA ARG A 362 -14.42 -14.94 -10.22
C ARG A 362 -13.10 -15.67 -9.99
N ILE A 363 -12.60 -15.61 -8.77
CA ILE A 363 -11.30 -16.19 -8.39
C ILE A 363 -11.42 -17.57 -7.74
N GLY A 364 -12.64 -18.14 -7.71
CA GLY A 364 -12.93 -19.44 -7.14
C GLY A 364 -12.75 -19.51 -5.62
N LEU A 365 -12.95 -18.41 -4.91
CA LEU A 365 -12.87 -18.33 -3.45
C LEU A 365 -14.24 -18.08 -2.83
N THR A 366 -14.33 -18.30 -1.52
CA THR A 366 -15.50 -17.98 -0.71
C THR A 366 -15.21 -16.84 0.25
N VAL A 367 -16.26 -16.12 0.67
CA VAL A 367 -16.22 -15.20 1.80
C VAL A 367 -17.38 -15.56 2.75
N PRO A 368 -17.09 -15.99 3.99
CA PRO A 368 -15.76 -16.13 4.58
C PRO A 368 -14.97 -17.31 3.97
N GLY A 369 -13.66 -17.33 4.22
CA GLY A 369 -12.78 -18.45 3.89
C GLY A 369 -12.98 -19.65 4.83
N HIS A 370 -11.95 -20.49 4.97
CA HIS A 370 -12.00 -21.70 5.80
C HIS A 370 -11.64 -21.48 7.28
N ALA A 371 -10.97 -20.38 7.61
CA ALA A 371 -10.59 -20.05 8.98
C ALA A 371 -11.79 -19.43 9.73
N PRO A 372 -11.87 -19.61 11.07
CA PRO A 372 -12.92 -19.00 11.87
C PRO A 372 -12.95 -17.48 11.71
N VAL A 373 -14.13 -16.91 11.52
CA VAL A 373 -14.31 -15.49 11.22
C VAL A 373 -13.85 -14.63 12.39
N ALA A 374 -12.86 -13.79 12.13
CA ALA A 374 -12.35 -12.79 13.05
C ALA A 374 -13.29 -11.57 13.10
N LEU A 375 -14.52 -11.76 13.61
CA LEU A 375 -15.61 -10.79 13.54
C LEU A 375 -15.20 -9.37 13.98
N GLU A 376 -14.52 -9.25 15.12
CA GLU A 376 -14.10 -7.94 15.63
C GLU A 376 -13.02 -7.27 14.76
N ALA A 377 -12.14 -8.07 14.14
CA ALA A 377 -11.12 -7.53 13.25
C ALA A 377 -11.73 -7.11 11.91
N ARG A 378 -12.63 -7.91 11.33
CA ARG A 378 -13.40 -7.50 10.15
C ARG A 378 -14.26 -6.25 10.44
N ARG A 379 -14.84 -6.12 11.63
CA ARG A 379 -15.55 -4.88 12.01
C ARG A 379 -14.61 -3.66 12.04
N ARG A 380 -13.42 -3.79 12.65
CA ARG A 380 -12.41 -2.71 12.63
C ARG A 380 -11.88 -2.43 11.22
N GLY A 381 -11.84 -3.46 10.38
CA GLY A 381 -11.53 -3.37 8.96
C GLY A 381 -12.63 -2.77 8.09
N GLY A 382 -13.69 -2.20 8.68
CA GLY A 382 -14.69 -1.41 7.96
C GLY A 382 -15.74 -2.22 7.21
N PHE A 383 -15.80 -3.55 7.38
CA PHE A 383 -16.85 -4.35 6.76
C PHE A 383 -18.25 -3.94 7.28
N PRO A 384 -19.24 -3.70 6.40
CA PRO A 384 -20.58 -3.31 6.83
C PRO A 384 -21.25 -4.34 7.74
N GLU A 385 -21.97 -3.89 8.78
CA GLU A 385 -22.64 -4.79 9.72
C GLU A 385 -23.65 -5.76 9.05
N PRO A 386 -24.41 -5.37 8.01
CA PRO A 386 -25.23 -6.33 7.23
C PRO A 386 -24.40 -7.46 6.60
N PHE A 387 -23.24 -7.13 6.05
CA PHE A 387 -22.30 -8.10 5.49
C PHE A 387 -21.76 -9.05 6.58
N LEU A 388 -21.35 -8.50 7.73
CA LEU A 388 -20.83 -9.27 8.87
C LEU A 388 -21.85 -10.28 9.42
N ARG A 389 -23.12 -9.88 9.55
CA ARG A 389 -24.20 -10.80 9.98
C ARG A 389 -24.36 -11.97 9.02
N LYS A 390 -24.24 -11.72 7.71
CA LYS A 390 -24.39 -12.75 6.68
C LYS A 390 -23.26 -13.77 6.73
N ILE A 391 -22.00 -13.32 6.74
CA ILE A 391 -20.85 -14.23 6.76
C ILE A 391 -20.77 -15.07 8.04
N THR A 392 -21.15 -14.51 9.19
CA THR A 392 -21.19 -15.25 10.47
C THR A 392 -22.39 -16.21 10.59
N SER A 393 -23.48 -15.95 9.87
CA SER A 393 -24.60 -16.91 9.77
C SER A 393 -24.27 -18.09 8.86
N ALA A 394 -23.52 -17.83 7.77
CA ALA A 394 -23.06 -18.85 6.84
C ALA A 394 -22.04 -19.80 7.51
N GLU A 395 -21.09 -19.25 8.27
CA GLU A 395 -20.12 -20.03 9.05
C GLU A 395 -20.82 -20.99 10.02
N ARG A 396 -21.77 -20.49 10.84
CA ARG A 396 -22.57 -21.31 11.76
C ARG A 396 -23.41 -22.39 11.08
N SER A 397 -23.80 -22.18 9.82
CA SER A 397 -24.57 -23.16 9.05
C SER A 397 -23.67 -24.26 8.46
N SER A 398 -22.36 -24.01 8.35
CA SER A 398 -21.36 -24.97 7.87
C SER A 398 -20.76 -25.85 8.99
N GLU A 399 -20.90 -25.44 10.25
CA GLU A 399 -20.58 -26.27 11.41
C GLU A 399 -21.65 -27.37 11.58
N THR A 400 -21.38 -28.56 11.06
CA THR A 400 -22.17 -29.76 11.41
C THR A 400 -22.00 -30.02 12.92
N PRO A 401 -23.06 -30.18 13.74
CA PRO A 401 -22.89 -30.46 15.15
C PRO A 401 -22.13 -31.77 15.32
N TYR A 402 -20.94 -31.71 15.90
CA TYR A 402 -20.24 -32.90 16.38
C TYR A 402 -21.07 -33.49 17.52
N LEU A 403 -21.92 -34.46 17.21
CA LEU A 403 -22.52 -35.33 18.21
C LEU A 403 -21.44 -36.34 18.63
N PRO A 404 -20.93 -36.30 19.88
CA PRO A 404 -20.02 -37.34 20.34
C PRO A 404 -20.79 -38.66 20.31
N GLN A 405 -20.31 -39.61 19.50
CA GLN A 405 -20.82 -40.98 19.53
C GLN A 405 -20.56 -41.53 20.94
N ALA A 406 -21.65 -41.71 21.70
CA ALA A 406 -21.62 -42.41 22.97
C ALA A 406 -21.06 -43.81 22.71
N ARG A 407 -19.92 -44.11 23.32
CA ARG A 407 -19.40 -45.48 23.37
C ARG A 407 -20.32 -46.29 24.28
N SER A 408 -21.07 -47.23 23.70
CA SER A 408 -21.71 -48.35 24.40
C SER A 408 -20.76 -49.53 24.49
#